data_AF-A0A933FCQ1-F1
#
_entry.id   AF-A0A933FCQ1-F1
#
_cell.length_a   1.000
_cell.length_b   1.000
_cell.length_c   1.000
_cell.angle_alpha   90.00
_cell.angle_beta   90.00
_cell.angle_gamma   90.00
#
_symmetry.space_group_name_H-M   'P 1'
#
loop_
_entity.id
_entity.type
_entity.pdbx_description
1 polymer ?
#
loop_
_entity_poly.entity_id
_entity_poly.type
_entity_poly.pdbx_seq_one_letter_code
_entity_poly.pdbx_strand_id
1 'polypeptide(L)'
;MLREGLLFLSESRLARRIAGGAPGARTVARRFVAGEKPEDAIRAARALDQAGMPVSLDYLGESVRSRAEARAAADIYLGLLDRIAADRLRANVSLKLTQMGQDIDDEFL
;
A
#
# COMPACT_ATOMS: atom_id res chain seq x y z
N MET A 1 -13.20 -6.24 -23.82
CA MET A 1 -13.81 -4.90 -23.97
C MET A 1 -13.77 -4.07 -22.68
N LEU A 2 -14.61 -4.30 -21.66
CA LEU A 2 -14.65 -3.44 -20.46
C LEU A 2 -13.34 -3.46 -19.64
N ARG A 3 -12.80 -4.66 -19.39
CA ARG A 3 -11.52 -4.83 -18.67
C ARG A 3 -10.38 -4.07 -19.33
N GLU A 4 -10.21 -4.25 -20.64
CA GLU A 4 -9.15 -3.59 -21.41
C GLU A 4 -9.32 -2.08 -21.43
N GLY A 5 -10.56 -1.58 -21.57
CA GLY A 5 -10.86 -0.16 -21.47
C GLY A 5 -10.48 0.43 -20.11
N LEU A 6 -10.81 -0.26 -19.02
CA LEU A 6 -10.44 0.19 -17.66
C LEU A 6 -8.93 0.15 -17.42
N LEU A 7 -8.23 -0.89 -17.90
CA LEU A 7 -6.77 -0.98 -17.79
C LEU A 7 -6.09 0.13 -18.58
N PHE A 8 -6.51 0.35 -19.82
CA PHE A 8 -6.00 1.43 -20.66
C PHE A 8 -6.19 2.80 -19.99
N LEU A 9 -7.36 3.05 -19.39
CA LEU A 9 -7.61 4.28 -18.64
C LEU A 9 -6.74 4.39 -17.38
N SER A 10 -6.47 3.29 -16.68
CA SER A 10 -5.62 3.31 -15.47
C SER A 10 -4.16 3.67 -15.76
N GLU A 11 -3.66 3.34 -16.95
CA GLU A 11 -2.30 3.66 -17.37
C GLU A 11 -2.17 5.06 -18.02
N SER A 12 -3.30 5.72 -18.32
CA SER A 12 -3.32 7.02 -18.97
C SER A 12 -2.97 8.16 -17.99
N ARG A 13 -1.88 8.89 -18.28
CA ARG A 13 -1.47 10.08 -17.50
C ARG A 13 -2.55 11.16 -17.49
N LEU A 14 -3.28 11.32 -18.59
CA LEU A 14 -4.36 12.30 -18.69
C LEU A 14 -5.53 11.91 -17.79
N ALA A 15 -5.95 10.64 -17.83
CA ALA A 15 -6.99 10.13 -16.96
C ALA A 15 -6.59 10.24 -15.47
N ARG A 16 -5.34 9.90 -15.12
CA ARG A 16 -4.80 10.08 -13.77
C ARG A 16 -4.84 11.55 -13.32
N ARG A 17 -4.49 12.50 -14.19
CA ARG A 17 -4.54 13.94 -13.89
C ARG A 17 -5.97 14.43 -13.67
N ILE A 18 -6.91 14.01 -14.52
CA ILE A 18 -8.33 14.37 -14.39
C ILE A 18 -8.89 13.79 -13.09
N ALA A 19 -8.66 12.50 -12.82
CA ALA A 19 -9.11 11.85 -11.59
C ALA A 19 -8.49 12.47 -10.34
N GLY A 20 -7.20 12.84 -10.38
CA GLY A 20 -6.53 13.51 -9.26
C GLY A 20 -7.07 14.91 -8.94
N GLY A 21 -7.60 15.61 -9.95
CA GLY A 21 -8.17 16.96 -9.81
C GLY A 21 -9.70 16.99 -9.65
N ALA A 22 -10.40 15.87 -9.87
CA ALA A 22 -11.86 15.82 -9.81
C ALA A 22 -12.36 15.92 -8.35
N PRO A 23 -13.36 16.78 -8.07
CA PRO A 23 -13.99 16.86 -6.76
C PRO A 23 -14.55 15.50 -6.34
N GLY A 24 -14.18 15.03 -5.13
CA GLY A 24 -14.67 13.78 -4.57
C GLY A 24 -13.94 12.50 -5.01
N ALA A 25 -13.05 12.55 -6.02
CA ALA A 25 -12.30 11.37 -6.44
C ALA A 25 -11.40 10.80 -5.32
N ARG A 26 -10.75 11.69 -4.54
CA ARG A 26 -10.01 11.30 -3.33
C ARG A 26 -10.91 10.65 -2.27
N THR A 27 -12.15 11.10 -2.14
CA THR A 27 -13.12 10.52 -1.18
C THR A 27 -13.49 9.10 -1.56
N VAL A 28 -13.71 8.85 -2.85
CA VAL A 28 -13.99 7.50 -3.37
C VAL A 28 -12.77 6.59 -3.16
N ALA A 29 -11.56 7.05 -3.48
CA ALA A 29 -10.33 6.27 -3.29
C ALA A 29 -10.08 5.92 -1.80
N ARG A 30 -10.35 6.85 -0.88
CA ARG A 30 -10.18 6.65 0.57
C ARG A 30 -11.06 5.56 1.17
N ARG A 31 -12.11 5.13 0.46
CA ARG A 31 -12.91 3.95 0.83
C ARG A 31 -12.08 2.65 0.77
N PHE A 32 -11.07 2.61 -0.10
CA PHE A 32 -10.30 1.41 -0.43
C PHE A 32 -8.82 1.51 -0.04
N VAL A 33 -8.24 2.71 -0.02
CA VAL A 33 -6.82 2.95 0.33
C VAL A 33 -6.73 3.94 1.49
N ALA A 34 -6.04 3.56 2.56
CA ALA A 34 -5.91 4.38 3.77
C ALA A 34 -5.23 5.74 3.51
N GLY A 35 -4.25 5.76 2.61
CA GLY A 35 -3.52 6.94 2.16
C GLY A 35 -2.22 6.57 1.47
N GLU A 36 -1.36 7.57 1.27
CA GLU A 36 -0.08 7.42 0.54
C GLU A 36 1.12 7.32 1.48
N LYS A 37 0.92 7.57 2.78
CA LYS A 37 1.98 7.59 3.79
C LYS A 37 1.74 6.55 4.88
N PRO A 38 2.79 6.00 5.52
CA PRO A 38 2.66 5.10 6.67
C PRO A 38 1.77 5.67 7.78
N GLU A 39 1.83 6.99 8.04
CA GLU A 39 1.01 7.63 9.06
C GLU A 39 -0.49 7.58 8.74
N ASP A 40 -0.86 7.63 7.45
CA ASP A 40 -2.25 7.48 7.03
C ASP A 40 -2.76 6.06 7.31
N ALA A 41 -1.92 5.05 7.05
CA ALA A 41 -2.23 3.65 7.33
C ALA A 41 -2.41 3.40 8.84
N ILE A 42 -1.52 3.94 9.68
CA ILE A 42 -1.62 3.81 11.14
C ILE A 42 -2.86 4.54 11.68
N ARG A 43 -3.19 5.73 11.16
CA ARG A 43 -4.41 6.44 11.55
C ARG A 43 -5.66 5.63 11.21
N ALA A 44 -5.72 5.04 10.03
CA ALA A 44 -6.84 4.19 9.62
C ALA A 44 -6.92 2.92 10.47
N ALA A 45 -5.77 2.28 10.74
CA ALA A 45 -5.70 1.09 11.59
C ALA A 45 -6.23 1.36 13.00
N ARG A 46 -5.83 2.49 13.60
CA ARG A 46 -6.30 2.91 14.92
C ARG A 46 -7.82 3.11 14.96
N ALA A 47 -8.39 3.75 13.94
CA ALA A 47 -9.83 3.96 13.85
C ALA A 47 -10.61 2.63 13.74
N LEU A 48 -10.10 1.68 12.97
CA LEU A 48 -10.71 0.35 12.82
C LEU A 48 -10.56 -0.49 14.10
N ASP A 49 -9.40 -0.43 14.74
CA ASP A 49 -9.14 -1.13 16.01
C ASP A 49 -10.06 -0.62 17.12
N GLN A 50 -10.26 0.70 17.22
CA GLN A 50 -11.23 1.33 18.12
C GLN A 50 -12.68 0.91 17.82
N ALA A 51 -12.99 0.59 16.57
CA ALA A 51 -14.27 0.03 16.16
C ALA A 51 -14.38 -1.49 16.41
N GLY A 52 -13.37 -2.11 17.04
CA GLY A 52 -13.37 -3.54 17.36
C GLY A 52 -12.90 -4.45 16.23
N MET A 53 -12.37 -3.89 15.14
CA MET A 53 -11.94 -4.64 13.96
C MET A 53 -10.42 -4.80 13.93
N PRO A 54 -9.86 -6.02 14.04
CA PRO A 54 -8.42 -6.23 13.85
C PRO A 54 -8.03 -5.91 12.41
N VAL A 55 -6.80 -5.43 12.21
CA VAL A 55 -6.36 -4.83 10.95
C VAL A 55 -5.22 -5.61 10.33
N SER A 56 -5.23 -5.73 9.01
CA SER A 56 -4.07 -6.15 8.22
C SER A 56 -3.67 -5.01 7.28
N LEU A 57 -2.44 -4.53 7.40
CA LEU A 57 -1.90 -3.47 6.55
C LEU A 57 -1.20 -4.07 5.34
N ASP A 58 -1.58 -3.65 4.13
CA ASP A 58 -0.90 -4.01 2.88
C ASP A 58 -0.21 -2.76 2.30
N TYR A 59 1.10 -2.85 2.12
CA TYR A 59 1.87 -1.80 1.45
C TYR A 59 1.81 -2.02 -0.06
N LEU A 60 1.16 -1.08 -0.76
CA LEU A 60 1.06 -1.07 -2.22
C LEU A 60 2.38 -0.57 -2.83
N GLY A 61 3.38 -1.45 -2.88
CA GLY A 61 4.61 -1.26 -3.64
C GLY A 61 4.46 -1.73 -5.08
N GLU A 62 5.01 -0.95 -6.02
CA GLU A 62 5.09 -1.30 -7.44
C GLU A 62 6.28 -2.27 -7.69
N SER A 63 6.27 -2.91 -8.87
CA SER A 63 7.22 -3.95 -9.31
C SER A 63 8.67 -3.70 -8.88
N VAL A 64 9.09 -4.33 -7.78
CA VAL A 64 10.47 -4.28 -7.27
C VAL A 64 11.38 -5.02 -8.24
N ARG A 65 12.39 -4.33 -8.77
CA ARG A 65 13.31 -4.83 -9.81
C ARG A 65 14.78 -4.79 -9.40
N SER A 66 15.08 -4.26 -8.22
CA SER A 66 16.45 -4.20 -7.71
C SER A 66 16.52 -4.53 -6.21
N ARG A 67 17.69 -5.03 -5.79
CA ARG A 67 17.96 -5.32 -4.37
C ARG A 67 17.79 -4.09 -3.48
N ALA A 68 18.05 -2.90 -4.00
CA ALA A 68 17.87 -1.64 -3.29
C ALA A 68 16.39 -1.31 -3.07
N GLU A 69 15.55 -1.50 -4.09
CA GLU A 69 14.09 -1.34 -3.97
C GLU A 69 13.48 -2.36 -3.01
N ALA A 70 13.93 -3.62 -3.03
CA ALA A 70 13.48 -4.64 -2.09
C ALA A 70 13.80 -4.27 -0.63
N ARG A 71 15.02 -3.76 -0.38
CA ARG A 71 15.42 -3.25 0.94
C ARG A 71 14.58 -2.06 1.37
N ALA A 72 14.35 -1.10 0.47
CA ALA A 72 13.50 0.05 0.77
C ALA A 72 12.05 -0.37 1.10
N ALA A 73 11.51 -1.38 0.40
CA ALA A 73 10.21 -1.95 0.73
C ALA A 73 10.22 -2.63 2.11
N ALA A 74 11.27 -3.41 2.43
CA ALA A 74 11.43 -4.03 3.75
C ALA A 74 11.51 -3.00 4.87
N ASP A 75 12.24 -1.89 4.68
CA ASP A 75 12.33 -0.79 5.65
C ASP A 75 10.96 -0.16 5.95
N ILE A 76 10.07 -0.09 4.95
CA ILE A 76 8.69 0.37 5.15
C ILE A 76 7.92 -0.62 6.04
N TYR A 77 8.03 -1.92 5.79
CA TYR A 77 7.39 -2.94 6.64
C TYR A 77 7.92 -2.90 8.08
N LEU A 78 9.23 -2.77 8.27
CA LEU A 78 9.84 -2.62 9.59
C LEU A 78 9.29 -1.37 10.31
N GLY A 79 9.24 -0.22 9.62
CA GLY A 79 8.68 1.00 10.19
C GLY A 79 7.19 0.90 10.56
N LEU A 80 6.41 0.15 9.78
CA LEU A 80 5.00 -0.15 10.12
C LEU A 80 4.90 -1.04 11.35
N LEU A 81 5.72 -2.10 11.44
CA LEU A 81 5.77 -3.01 12.58
C LEU A 81 6.17 -2.28 13.86
N ASP A 82 7.18 -1.42 13.80
CA ASP A 82 7.60 -0.57 14.92
C ASP A 82 6.44 0.31 15.42
N ARG A 83 5.67 0.90 14.49
CA ARG A 83 4.50 1.72 14.84
C ARG A 83 3.37 0.91 15.43
N ILE A 84 3.07 -0.27 14.88
CA ILE A 84 2.07 -1.20 15.43
C ILE A 84 2.43 -1.56 16.87
N ALA A 85 3.70 -1.89 17.13
CA ALA A 85 4.20 -2.23 18.46
C ALA A 85 4.13 -1.03 19.42
N ALA A 86 4.62 0.14 19.00
CA ALA A 86 4.62 1.36 19.82
C ALA A 86 3.20 1.80 20.20
N ASP A 87 2.25 1.71 19.27
CA ASP A 87 0.86 2.08 19.49
C ASP A 87 0.01 0.95 20.12
N ARG A 88 0.59 -0.25 20.29
CA ARG A 88 -0.09 -1.48 20.76
C ARG A 88 -1.35 -1.81 19.97
N LEU A 89 -1.31 -1.60 18.64
CA LEU A 89 -2.45 -1.85 17.76
C LEU A 89 -2.67 -3.36 17.57
N ARG A 90 -3.94 -3.79 17.52
CA ARG A 90 -4.28 -5.16 17.06
C ARG A 90 -4.22 -5.23 15.53
N ALA A 91 -2.99 -5.17 15.02
CA ALA A 91 -2.73 -5.15 13.59
C ALA A 91 -1.58 -6.08 13.19
N ASN A 92 -1.59 -6.54 11.95
CA ASN A 92 -0.48 -7.22 11.29
C ASN A 92 -0.19 -6.57 9.93
N VAL A 93 0.81 -7.10 9.21
CA VAL A 93 1.15 -6.68 7.85
C VAL A 93 1.01 -7.86 6.89
N SER A 94 0.53 -7.59 5.68
CA SER A 94 0.58 -8.51 4.54
C SER A 94 1.70 -8.07 3.61
N LEU A 95 2.59 -9.00 3.26
CA LEU A 95 3.70 -8.75 2.35
C LEU A 95 3.65 -9.69 1.15
N LYS A 96 4.30 -9.30 0.06
CA LYS A 96 4.45 -10.10 -1.15
C LYS A 96 5.93 -10.42 -1.35
N LEU A 97 6.29 -11.69 -1.54
CA LEU A 97 7.69 -12.10 -1.70
C LEU A 97 8.36 -11.46 -2.92
N THR A 98 7.60 -11.20 -3.99
CA THR A 98 8.08 -10.45 -5.16
C THR A 98 8.52 -9.03 -4.81
N GLN A 99 7.90 -8.37 -3.81
CA GLN A 99 8.39 -7.09 -3.30
C GLN A 99 9.67 -7.25 -2.45
N MET A 100 9.93 -8.44 -1.91
CA MET A 100 11.15 -8.76 -1.16
C MET A 100 12.29 -9.27 -2.06
N GLY A 101 12.10 -9.24 -3.38
CA GLY A 101 13.15 -9.59 -4.34
C GLY A 101 13.09 -11.02 -4.88
N GLN A 102 11.98 -11.74 -4.68
CA GLN A 102 11.81 -13.09 -5.23
C GLN A 102 12.08 -13.20 -6.74
N ASP A 103 11.75 -12.16 -7.52
CA ASP A 103 11.95 -12.17 -8.98
C ASP A 103 13.35 -11.66 -9.40
N ILE A 104 14.21 -11.30 -8.45
CA ILE A 104 15.55 -10.74 -8.72
C ILE A 104 16.59 -11.86 -8.75
N ASP A 105 16.68 -12.62 -7.66
CA ASP A 105 17.69 -13.63 -7.43
C ASP A 105 17.26 -14.53 -6.26
N ASP A 106 17.30 -15.86 -6.45
CA ASP A 106 16.91 -16.85 -5.44
C ASP A 106 17.81 -16.80 -4.21
N GLU A 107 19.09 -16.38 -4.35
CA GLU A 107 20.01 -16.23 -3.21
C GLU A 107 19.81 -14.92 -2.41
N PHE A 108 19.03 -13.97 -2.94
CA PHE A 108 18.83 -12.68 -2.29
C PHE A 108 17.65 -12.66 -1.32
N LEU A 109 16.67 -13.55 -1.50
CA LEU A 109 15.57 -13.79 -0.55
C LEU A 109 16.09 -14.30 0.80
#